data_AF-A0A174ZK05-F1
#
_entry.id   AF-A0A174ZK05-F1
#
_cell.length_a   1.000
_cell.length_b   1.000
_cell.length_c   1.000
_cell.angle_alpha   90.00
_cell.angle_beta   90.00
_cell.angle_gamma   90.00
#
_symmetry.space_group_name_H-M   'P 1'
#
loop_
_entity.id
_entity.type
_entity.pdbx_description
1 polymer ?
#
loop_
_entity_poly.entity_id
_entity_poly.type
_entity_poly.pdbx_seq_one_letter_code
_entity_poly.pdbx_strand_id
1 'polypeptide(L)' 'MTRDELKEQIDELMREYADEEIDGATYAQKMMKLTTSAQNDNDEE' A
#
# COMPACT_ATOMS: atom_id res chain seq x y z
N MET A 1 -11.19 -5.07 1.02
CA MET A 1 -9.88 -5.49 1.56
C MET A 1 -9.95 -5.54 3.07
N THR A 2 -9.42 -6.57 3.73
CA THR A 2 -9.36 -6.59 5.20
C THR A 2 -8.18 -5.77 5.71
N ARG A 3 -8.24 -5.33 6.97
CA ARG A 3 -7.17 -4.56 7.61
C ARG A 3 -5.83 -5.31 7.67
N ASP A 4 -5.88 -6.63 7.72
CA ASP A 4 -4.69 -7.49 7.74
C ASP A 4 -4.06 -7.61 6.35
N GLU A 5 -4.86 -7.80 5.29
CA GLU A 5 -4.37 -7.79 3.91
C GLU A 5 -3.76 -6.44 3.50
N LEU A 6 -4.30 -5.34 4.02
CA LEU A 6 -3.74 -4.00 3.79
C LEU A 6 -2.36 -3.86 4.46
N LYS A 7 -2.22 -4.38 5.69
CA LYS A 7 -0.92 -4.37 6.39
C LYS A 7 0.11 -5.20 5.65
N GLU A 8 -0.26 -6.39 5.17
CA GLU A 8 0.67 -7.27 4.46
C GLU A 8 1.21 -6.61 3.18
N GLN A 9 0.35 -5.94 2.41
CA GLN A 9 0.77 -5.18 1.22
C GLN A 9 1.65 -3.96 1.56
N ILE A 10 1.39 -3.28 2.67
CA ILE A 10 2.23 -2.16 3.12
C ILE A 10 3.61 -2.67 3.59
N ASP A 11 3.66 -3.80 4.29
CA ASP A 11 4.91 -4.41 4.76
C ASP A 11 5.78 -4.89 3.58
N GLU A 12 5.18 -5.51 2.57
CA GLU A 12 5.87 -5.89 1.33
C GLU A 12 6.41 -4.65 0.60
N LEU A 13 5.58 -3.62 0.47
CA LEU A 13 5.97 -2.36 -0.18
C LEU A 13 7.12 -1.64 0.55
N MET A 14 7.12 -1.67 1.89
CA MET A 14 8.22 -1.17 2.71
C MET A 14 9.51 -1.97 2.50
N ARG A 15 9.40 -3.28 2.30
CA ARG A 15 10.54 -4.15 2.01
C ARG A 15 11.14 -3.86 0.64
N GLU A 16 10.32 -3.76 -0.41
CA GLU A 16 10.76 -3.38 -1.76
C GLU A 16 11.51 -2.03 -1.73
N TYR A 17 11.04 -1.08 -0.93
CA TYR A 17 11.72 0.22 -0.77
C TYR A 17 13.04 0.11 0.00
N ALA A 18 13.08 -0.71 1.06
CA ALA A 18 14.29 -0.94 1.85
C ALA A 18 15.37 -1.71 1.09
N ASP A 19 14.96 -2.63 0.21
CA ASP A 19 15.83 -3.40 -0.68
C ASP A 19 16.23 -2.59 -1.94
N GLU A 20 15.84 -1.31 -2.03
CA GLU A 20 16.06 -0.41 -3.18
C GLU A 20 15.51 -0.94 -4.52
N GLU A 21 14.59 -1.91 -4.49
CA GLU A 21 13.90 -2.43 -5.68
C GLU A 21 12.94 -1.40 -6.29
N ILE A 22 12.42 -0.51 -5.44
CA ILE A 22 11.60 0.63 -5.86
C ILE A 22 12.19 1.95 -5.35
N ASP A 23 12.08 2.98 -6.18
CA ASP A 23 12.42 4.33 -5.76
C ASP A 23 11.33 4.93 -4.85
N GLY A 24 11.69 5.99 -4.13
CA GLY A 24 10.77 6.65 -3.19
C GLY A 24 9.52 7.25 -3.86
N ALA A 25 9.57 7.63 -5.14
CA ALA A 25 8.40 8.11 -5.86
C ALA A 25 7.45 6.94 -6.19
N THR A 26 8.00 5.80 -6.58
CA THR A 26 7.23 4.56 -6.79
C THR A 26 6.58 4.08 -5.49
N TYR A 27 7.31 4.10 -4.37
CA TYR A 27 6.76 3.82 -3.04
C TYR A 27 5.57 4.73 -2.72
N ALA A 28 5.74 6.05 -2.86
CA ALA A 28 4.70 7.03 -2.57
C ALA A 28 3.44 6.83 -3.45
N GLN A 29 3.63 6.50 -4.73
CA GLN A 29 2.52 6.25 -5.65
C GLN A 29 1.75 4.97 -5.27
N LYS A 30 2.45 3.88 -4.97
CA LYS A 30 1.84 2.60 -4.54
C LYS A 30 1.11 2.77 -3.20
N MET A 31 1.70 3.48 -2.23
CA MET A 31 1.07 3.79 -0.93
C MET A 31 -0.24 4.56 -1.11
N MET A 32 -0.24 5.61 -1.93
CA MET A 32 -1.45 6.40 -2.21
C MET A 32 -2.56 5.53 -2.81
N LYS A 33 -2.20 4.61 -3.71
CA LYS A 33 -3.16 3.68 -4.34
C LYS A 33 -3.73 2.71 -3.30
N LEU A 34 -2.88 2.14 -2.44
CA LEU A 34 -3.30 1.21 -1.38
C LEU A 34 -4.26 1.88 -0.39
N THR A 35 -3.96 3.10 0.08
CA THR A 35 -4.84 3.83 0.99
C THR A 35 -6.16 4.22 0.32
N THR A 36 -6.12 4.61 -0.96
CA THR A 36 -7.33 4.98 -1.71
C THR A 36 -8.24 3.75 -1.92
N SER A 37 -7.67 2.60 -2.29
CA SER A 37 -8.45 1.36 -2.43
C SER A 37 -9.06 0.92 -1.10
N ALA A 38 -8.31 1.01 0.00
CA ALA A 38 -8.82 0.67 1.33
C ALA A 38 -9.91 1.63 1.84
N GLN A 39 -9.88 2.90 1.42
CA GLN A 39 -10.95 3.86 1.68
C GLN A 39 -12.18 3.55 0.84
N ASN A 40 -12.02 3.24 -0.45
CA ASN A 40 -13.14 2.89 -1.32
C ASN A 40 -13.89 1.63 -0.84
N ASP A 41 -13.16 0.65 -0.29
CA ASP A 41 -13.74 -0.52 0.36
C ASP A 41 -14.55 -0.20 1.65
N ASN A 42 -14.36 0.99 2.24
CA ASN A 42 -15.14 1.46 3.41
C ASN A 42 -16.29 2.41 3.03
N ASP A 43 -16.30 2.97 1.81
CA ASP A 43 -17.35 3.87 1.31
C ASP A 43 -18.50 3.12 0.58
N GLU A 44 -18.43 1.78 0.49
CA GLU A 44 -19.50 0.91 -0.05
C GLU A 44 -20.52 0.41 1.00
N GLU A 45 -20.65 1.06 2.17
CA GLU A 45 -21.77 0.84 3.12
C GLU A 45 -22.91 1.85 3.00
#